data_AF-A0A7C4WE35-F1
#
_entry.id   AF-A0A7C4WE35-F1
#
_cell.length_a   1.000
_cell.length_b   1.000
_cell.length_c   1.000
_cell.angle_alpha   90.00
_cell.angle_beta   90.00
_cell.angle_gamma   90.00
#
_symmetry.space_group_name_H-M   'P 1'
#
loop_
_entity.id
_entity.type
_entity.pdbx_description
1 polymer ?
#
loop_
_entity_poly.entity_id
_entity_poly.type
_entity_poly.pdbx_seq_one_letter_code
_entity_poly.pdbx_strand_id
1 'polypeptide(L)'
;MPRKRNKPELKSCVCAANIFRKLKENGPLTSHELKRGLKKFSEKSFYRALNCLKGLGLIREREDGKYELIERWQIFLDEEGYKIKLEHSKELLRRFIEQSDLLPPSESDFRNEYLLQHLKSGYPEIYSKYEEWQKNEEKTYYYIYKEEIEKLALKVKHGEPLKGYCELCPRVEIKKLAEHRES
;
A
#
# COMPACT_ATOMS: atom_id res chain seq x y z
N MET A 1 -35.24 -29.25 -17.55
CA MET A 1 -33.88 -28.67 -17.71
C MET A 1 -33.80 -27.36 -16.94
N PRO A 2 -32.99 -27.24 -15.86
CA PRO A 2 -32.93 -25.99 -15.11
C PRO A 2 -32.07 -24.98 -15.87
N ARG A 3 -32.65 -23.79 -16.08
CA ARG A 3 -32.04 -22.63 -16.75
C ARG A 3 -30.71 -22.26 -16.06
N LYS A 4 -29.62 -22.17 -16.84
CA LYS A 4 -28.35 -21.56 -16.38
C LYS A 4 -28.63 -20.10 -16.00
N ARG A 5 -28.86 -19.83 -14.71
CA ARG A 5 -28.92 -18.48 -14.16
C ARG A 5 -27.54 -17.86 -14.32
N ASN A 6 -27.39 -17.04 -15.34
CA ASN A 6 -26.21 -16.18 -15.53
C ASN A 6 -26.27 -15.12 -14.42
N LYS A 7 -25.79 -15.44 -13.21
CA LYS A 7 -25.91 -14.55 -12.03
C LYS A 7 -25.10 -13.27 -12.27
N PRO A 8 -25.74 -12.10 -12.44
CA PRO A 8 -25.05 -10.83 -12.70
C PRO A 8 -24.11 -10.42 -11.56
N GLU A 9 -24.32 -10.92 -10.35
CA GLU A 9 -23.49 -10.73 -9.16
C GLU A 9 -22.06 -11.24 -9.34
N LEU A 10 -21.87 -12.42 -9.98
CA LEU A 10 -20.52 -12.95 -10.25
C LEU A 10 -19.72 -12.05 -11.19
N LYS A 11 -20.37 -11.45 -12.20
CA LYS A 11 -19.68 -10.56 -13.16
C LYS A 11 -19.18 -9.28 -12.49
N SER A 12 -19.94 -8.74 -11.54
CA SER A 12 -19.54 -7.55 -10.77
C SER A 12 -18.35 -7.84 -9.87
N CYS A 13 -18.35 -8.96 -9.15
CA CYS A 13 -17.22 -9.36 -8.29
C CYS A 13 -15.95 -9.63 -9.11
N VAL A 14 -16.07 -10.29 -10.27
CA VAL A 14 -14.93 -10.50 -11.16
C VAL A 14 -14.41 -9.17 -11.72
N CYS A 15 -15.29 -8.20 -12.03
CA CYS A 15 -14.88 -6.86 -12.45
C CYS A 15 -14.11 -6.15 -11.33
N ALA A 16 -14.64 -6.17 -10.10
CA ALA A 16 -14.01 -5.59 -8.91
C ALA A 16 -12.62 -6.20 -8.64
N ALA A 17 -12.49 -7.54 -8.69
CA ALA A 17 -11.22 -8.23 -8.51
C ALA A 17 -10.18 -7.81 -9.57
N ASN A 18 -10.60 -7.59 -10.82
CA ASN A 18 -9.70 -7.12 -11.87
C ASN A 18 -9.27 -5.65 -11.69
N ILE A 19 -10.17 -4.79 -11.22
CA ILE A 19 -9.85 -3.39 -10.86
C ILE A 19 -8.82 -3.40 -9.73
N PHE A 20 -9.09 -4.15 -8.66
CA PHE A 20 -8.21 -4.27 -7.50
C PHE A 20 -6.81 -4.77 -7.90
N ARG A 21 -6.73 -5.83 -8.71
CA ARG A 21 -5.47 -6.38 -9.23
C ARG A 21 -4.69 -5.36 -10.05
N LYS A 22 -5.34 -4.64 -10.96
CA LYS A 22 -4.69 -3.57 -11.76
C LYS A 22 -4.09 -2.48 -10.89
N LEU A 23 -4.81 -2.01 -9.87
CA LEU A 23 -4.29 -1.01 -8.93
C LEU A 23 -3.14 -1.55 -8.09
N LYS A 24 -3.21 -2.82 -7.69
CA LYS A 24 -2.14 -3.51 -6.96
C LYS A 24 -0.85 -3.55 -7.80
N GLU A 25 -0.94 -3.92 -9.07
CA GLU A 25 0.20 -4.07 -9.99
C GLU A 25 0.80 -2.73 -10.47
N ASN A 26 -0.04 -1.74 -10.80
CA ASN A 26 0.39 -0.58 -11.61
C ASN A 26 0.41 0.76 -10.85
N GLY A 27 0.03 0.78 -9.57
CA GLY A 27 -0.06 2.05 -8.85
C GLY A 27 -1.41 2.76 -9.02
N PRO A 28 -1.45 4.07 -8.76
CA PRO A 28 -2.62 4.90 -9.00
C PRO A 28 -2.95 5.01 -10.50
N LEU A 29 -4.20 4.74 -10.88
CA LEU A 29 -4.65 4.74 -12.28
C LEU A 29 -5.96 5.52 -12.44
N THR A 30 -6.12 6.20 -13.57
CA THR A 30 -7.39 6.84 -13.95
C THR A 30 -8.48 5.81 -14.24
N SER A 31 -9.75 6.24 -14.22
CA SER A 31 -10.90 5.39 -14.61
C SER A 31 -10.73 4.81 -16.03
N HIS A 32 -10.15 5.58 -16.96
CA HIS A 32 -9.88 5.15 -18.32
C HIS A 32 -8.82 4.02 -18.37
N GLU A 33 -7.72 4.15 -17.63
CA GLU A 33 -6.66 3.14 -17.56
C GLU A 33 -7.11 1.86 -16.85
N LEU A 34 -7.96 1.99 -15.83
CA LEU A 34 -8.58 0.84 -15.17
C LEU A 34 -9.49 0.08 -16.12
N LYS A 35 -10.30 0.79 -16.91
CA LYS A 35 -11.20 0.21 -17.90
C LYS A 35 -10.44 -0.39 -19.10
N ARG A 36 -9.25 0.12 -19.43
CA ARG A 36 -8.40 -0.39 -20.51
C ARG A 36 -8.03 -1.86 -20.25
N GLY A 37 -8.49 -2.78 -21.10
CA GLY A 37 -8.32 -4.23 -20.91
C GLY A 37 -9.49 -4.93 -20.20
N LEU A 38 -10.50 -4.18 -19.74
CA LEU A 38 -11.75 -4.69 -19.16
C LEU A 38 -12.93 -4.60 -20.14
N LYS A 39 -12.66 -4.64 -21.47
CA LYS A 39 -13.66 -4.47 -22.55
C LYS A 39 -14.85 -5.46 -22.47
N LYS A 40 -14.69 -6.59 -21.79
CA LYS A 40 -15.74 -7.58 -21.57
C LYS A 40 -16.84 -7.15 -20.58
N PHE A 41 -16.63 -6.05 -19.84
CA PHE A 41 -17.59 -5.51 -18.88
C PHE A 41 -18.23 -4.22 -19.41
N SER A 42 -19.53 -4.05 -19.19
CA SER A 42 -20.22 -2.81 -19.51
C SER A 42 -19.78 -1.67 -18.59
N GLU A 43 -19.91 -0.42 -19.02
CA GLU A 43 -19.63 0.76 -18.18
C GLU A 43 -20.39 0.74 -16.87
N LYS A 44 -21.67 0.40 -16.92
CA LYS A 44 -22.50 0.30 -15.73
C LYS A 44 -21.95 -0.72 -14.73
N SER A 45 -21.39 -1.84 -15.21
CA SER A 45 -20.78 -2.86 -14.34
C SER A 45 -19.44 -2.40 -13.78
N PHE A 46 -18.64 -1.71 -14.59
CA PHE A 46 -17.37 -1.12 -14.17
C PHE A 46 -17.57 -0.09 -13.05
N TYR A 47 -18.43 0.92 -13.25
CA TYR A 47 -18.68 1.93 -12.23
C TYR A 47 -19.36 1.37 -10.99
N ARG A 48 -20.22 0.34 -11.13
CA ARG A 48 -20.80 -0.36 -9.97
C ARG A 48 -19.73 -1.08 -9.16
N ALA A 49 -18.79 -1.76 -9.82
CA ALA A 49 -17.66 -2.40 -9.15
C ALA A 49 -16.72 -1.37 -8.49
N LEU A 50 -16.43 -0.26 -9.18
CA LEU A 50 -15.62 0.85 -8.68
C LEU A 50 -16.24 1.48 -7.41
N ASN A 51 -17.54 1.79 -7.46
CA ASN A 51 -18.28 2.32 -6.32
C ASN A 51 -18.40 1.31 -5.18
N CYS A 52 -18.50 0.02 -5.48
CA CYS A 52 -18.49 -1.03 -4.46
C CYS A 52 -17.12 -1.05 -3.74
N LEU A 53 -16.02 -1.04 -4.48
CA LEU A 53 -14.68 -0.99 -3.90
C LEU A 53 -14.44 0.30 -3.10
N LYS A 54 -14.96 1.45 -3.57
CA LYS A 54 -14.90 2.73 -2.86
C LYS A 54 -15.72 2.70 -1.57
N GLY A 55 -16.96 2.19 -1.64
CA GLY A 55 -17.85 2.05 -0.48
C GLY A 55 -17.38 1.03 0.56
N LEU A 56 -16.63 0.01 0.14
CA LEU A 56 -15.96 -0.94 1.03
C LEU A 56 -14.64 -0.40 1.62
N GLY A 57 -14.21 0.81 1.23
CA GLY A 57 -12.95 1.38 1.70
C GLY A 57 -11.70 0.64 1.19
N LEU A 58 -11.79 -0.02 0.03
CA LEU A 58 -10.65 -0.71 -0.60
C LEU A 58 -9.89 0.19 -1.57
N ILE A 59 -10.56 1.18 -2.16
CA ILE A 59 -9.97 2.16 -3.08
C ILE A 59 -10.47 3.57 -2.77
N ARG A 60 -9.66 4.57 -3.10
CA ARG A 60 -10.07 5.98 -3.08
C ARG A 60 -9.73 6.66 -4.39
N GLU A 61 -10.40 7.78 -4.63
CA GLU A 61 -10.15 8.68 -5.75
C GLU A 61 -9.37 9.89 -5.24
N ARG A 62 -8.27 10.23 -5.91
CA ARG A 62 -7.41 11.37 -5.62
C ARG A 62 -7.94 12.63 -6.31
N GLU A 63 -7.41 13.78 -5.90
CA GLU A 63 -7.71 15.08 -6.52
C GLU A 63 -7.31 15.15 -8.00
N ASP A 64 -6.31 14.35 -8.43
CA ASP A 64 -5.87 14.23 -9.82
C ASP A 64 -6.75 13.27 -10.67
N GLY A 65 -7.84 12.75 -10.11
CA GLY A 65 -8.76 11.82 -10.78
C GLY A 65 -8.25 10.38 -10.89
N LYS A 66 -7.14 10.05 -10.23
CA LYS A 66 -6.63 8.66 -10.17
C LYS A 66 -7.22 7.91 -8.97
N TYR A 67 -7.47 6.63 -9.18
CA TYR A 67 -7.87 5.69 -8.15
C TYR A 67 -6.65 4.97 -7.61
N GLU A 68 -6.58 4.75 -6.30
CA GLU A 68 -5.54 3.98 -5.64
C GLU A 68 -6.10 3.08 -4.55
N LEU A 69 -5.41 1.99 -4.22
CA LEU A 69 -5.80 1.12 -3.10
C LEU A 69 -5.63 1.88 -1.78
N ILE A 70 -6.64 1.81 -0.92
CA ILE A 70 -6.58 2.39 0.44
C ILE A 70 -5.54 1.65 1.30
N GLU A 71 -5.20 0.39 1.01
CA GLU A 71 -4.05 -0.30 1.64
C GLU A 71 -2.72 0.48 1.49
N ARG A 72 -2.61 1.39 0.51
CA ARG A 72 -1.45 2.30 0.36
C ARG A 72 -1.51 3.54 1.26
N TRP A 73 -2.65 3.78 1.91
CA TRP A 73 -2.94 4.92 2.76
C TRP A 73 -3.37 4.43 4.15
N GLN A 74 -2.49 4.61 5.14
CA GLN A 74 -2.86 4.38 6.52
C GLN A 74 -3.61 5.62 7.03
N ILE A 75 -4.92 5.51 7.18
CA ILE A 75 -5.75 6.52 7.86
C ILE A 75 -5.78 6.12 9.33
N PHE A 76 -5.16 6.91 10.19
CA PHE A 76 -5.23 6.73 11.64
C PHE A 76 -6.39 7.56 12.16
N LEU A 77 -7.38 6.89 12.76
CA LEU A 77 -8.55 7.56 13.32
C LEU A 77 -8.31 8.10 14.73
N ASP A 78 -7.23 7.69 15.38
CA ASP A 78 -6.78 8.16 16.68
C ASP A 78 -5.25 8.30 16.74
N GLU A 79 -4.78 9.07 17.72
CA GLU A 79 -3.34 9.28 17.94
C GLU A 79 -2.62 7.98 18.37
N GLU A 80 -3.33 7.07 19.01
CA GLU A 80 -2.75 5.82 19.51
C GLU A 80 -2.36 4.88 18.36
N GLY A 81 -3.25 4.71 17.38
CA GLY A 81 -2.97 3.96 16.17
C GLY A 81 -1.84 4.57 15.35
N TYR A 82 -1.72 5.90 15.33
CA TYR A 82 -0.59 6.60 14.73
C TYR A 82 0.72 6.25 15.45
N LYS A 83 0.76 6.34 16.79
CA LYS A 83 1.94 6.01 17.60
C LYS A 83 2.35 4.55 17.44
N ILE A 84 1.40 3.62 17.52
CA ILE A 84 1.63 2.18 17.33
C ILE A 84 2.30 1.92 15.97
N LYS A 85 1.82 2.58 14.92
CA LYS A 85 2.39 2.43 13.59
C LYS A 85 3.76 3.09 13.44
N LEU A 86 3.94 4.25 14.04
CA LEU A 86 5.21 4.95 14.07
C LEU A 86 6.28 4.11 14.76
N GLU A 87 5.99 3.52 15.92
CA GLU A 87 6.92 2.64 16.64
C GLU A 87 7.25 1.39 15.83
N HIS A 88 6.27 0.76 15.19
CA HIS A 88 6.52 -0.33 14.26
C HIS A 88 7.46 0.08 13.10
N SER A 89 7.26 1.29 12.55
CA SER A 89 8.10 1.82 11.48
C SER A 89 9.53 2.10 11.97
N LYS A 90 9.69 2.63 13.19
CA LYS A 90 10.98 2.86 13.83
C LYS A 90 11.73 1.54 14.05
N GLU A 91 11.05 0.49 14.47
CA GLU A 91 11.69 -0.82 14.67
C GLU A 91 12.21 -1.41 13.36
N LEU A 92 11.42 -1.34 12.28
CA LEU A 92 11.85 -1.79 10.96
C LEU A 92 13.07 -1.02 10.42
N LEU A 93 13.20 0.26 10.77
CA LEU A 93 14.28 1.12 10.32
C LEU A 93 15.32 1.42 11.42
N ARG A 94 15.30 0.66 12.52
CA ARG A 94 16.05 0.96 13.73
C ARG A 94 17.54 1.14 13.44
N ARG A 95 18.12 0.23 12.64
CA ARG A 95 19.54 0.26 12.27
C ARG A 95 19.95 1.50 11.46
N PHE A 96 19.03 2.06 10.69
CA PHE A 96 19.25 3.28 9.91
C PHE A 96 19.06 4.55 10.76
N ILE A 97 18.13 4.49 11.73
CA ILE A 97 17.84 5.62 12.64
C ILE A 97 18.93 5.77 13.70
N GLU A 98 19.38 4.65 14.27
CA GLU A 98 20.41 4.55 15.30
C GLU A 98 21.82 4.39 14.70
N GLN A 99 21.97 4.60 13.39
CA GLN A 99 23.25 4.41 12.73
C GLN A 99 24.34 5.25 13.39
N SER A 100 25.46 4.61 13.68
CA SER A 100 26.69 5.25 14.15
C SER A 100 27.83 4.78 13.27
N ASP A 101 28.91 5.56 13.20
CA ASP A 101 30.10 5.20 12.42
C ASP A 101 30.70 3.84 12.82
N LEU A 102 30.38 3.35 14.02
CA LEU A 102 30.83 2.07 14.57
C LEU A 102 29.94 0.88 14.17
N LEU A 103 28.69 1.11 13.79
CA LEU A 103 27.71 0.08 13.43
C LEU A 103 26.83 0.56 12.26
N PRO A 104 27.38 0.60 11.03
CA PRO A 104 26.59 0.95 9.86
C PRO A 104 25.56 -0.17 9.54
N PRO A 105 24.44 0.18 8.89
CA PRO A 105 23.49 -0.82 8.39
C PRO A 105 24.18 -1.81 7.44
N SER A 106 23.90 -3.09 7.65
CA SER A 106 24.39 -4.20 6.84
C SER A 106 23.49 -4.44 5.62
N GLU A 107 23.99 -5.17 4.62
CA GLU A 107 23.16 -5.60 3.48
C GLU A 107 21.91 -6.38 3.89
N SER A 108 21.96 -7.13 5.00
CA SER A 108 20.78 -7.85 5.50
C SER A 108 19.68 -6.92 6.00
N ASP A 109 20.03 -5.74 6.55
CA ASP A 109 19.04 -4.76 6.99
C ASP A 109 18.25 -4.18 5.80
N PHE A 110 18.94 -3.97 4.67
CA PHE A 110 18.35 -3.54 3.41
C PHE A 110 17.44 -4.58 2.75
N ARG A 111 17.60 -5.86 3.13
CA ARG A 111 16.86 -7.03 2.62
C ARG A 111 15.77 -7.50 3.59
N ASN A 112 15.50 -6.75 4.66
CA ASN A 112 14.46 -7.10 5.62
C ASN A 112 13.11 -7.30 4.91
N GLU A 113 12.53 -8.49 5.03
CA GLU A 113 11.31 -8.87 4.30
C GLU A 113 10.15 -7.90 4.56
N TYR A 114 9.94 -7.49 5.81
CA TYR A 114 8.84 -6.63 6.20
C TYR A 114 9.03 -5.19 5.73
N LEU A 115 10.28 -4.71 5.71
CA LEU A 115 10.63 -3.44 5.06
C LEU A 115 10.31 -3.52 3.55
N LEU A 116 10.70 -4.60 2.87
CA LEU A 116 10.43 -4.78 1.45
C LEU A 116 8.93 -4.83 1.14
N GLN A 117 8.10 -5.45 2.00
CA GLN A 117 6.64 -5.42 1.86
C GLN A 117 6.10 -3.98 1.93
N HIS A 118 6.64 -3.18 2.87
CA HIS A 118 6.34 -1.75 3.00
C HIS A 118 6.72 -0.96 1.74
N LEU A 119 7.92 -1.17 1.21
CA LEU A 119 8.39 -0.51 0.00
C LEU A 119 7.56 -0.92 -1.22
N LYS A 120 7.29 -2.21 -1.40
CA LYS A 120 6.52 -2.72 -2.53
C LYS A 120 5.10 -2.16 -2.58
N SER A 121 4.47 -1.98 -1.42
CA SER A 121 3.09 -1.51 -1.34
C SER A 121 2.98 0.02 -1.25
N GLY A 122 3.89 0.69 -0.56
CA GLY A 122 3.84 2.12 -0.24
C GLY A 122 4.86 3.02 -0.95
N TYR A 123 5.94 2.45 -1.50
CA TYR A 123 7.06 3.16 -2.15
C TYR A 123 7.57 2.38 -3.38
N PRO A 124 6.71 2.10 -4.38
CA PRO A 124 7.06 1.24 -5.51
C PRO A 124 8.31 1.72 -6.26
N GLU A 125 8.54 3.04 -6.33
CA GLU A 125 9.73 3.65 -6.93
C GLU A 125 11.03 3.30 -6.20
N ILE A 126 10.98 3.15 -4.87
CA ILE A 126 12.12 2.73 -4.06
C ILE A 126 12.32 1.21 -4.21
N TYR A 127 11.22 0.45 -4.21
CA TYR A 127 11.24 -0.99 -4.40
C TYR A 127 11.81 -1.41 -5.77
N SER A 128 11.50 -0.68 -6.85
CA SER A 128 12.10 -0.95 -8.17
C SER A 128 13.63 -0.81 -8.17
N LYS A 129 14.19 0.15 -7.42
CA LYS A 129 15.65 0.30 -7.27
C LYS A 129 16.26 -0.91 -6.56
N TYR A 130 15.58 -1.45 -5.55
CA TYR A 130 15.98 -2.72 -4.92
C TYR A 130 15.98 -3.88 -5.92
N GLU A 131 14.94 -4.01 -6.74
CA GLU A 131 14.88 -5.07 -7.76
C GLU A 131 16.02 -4.95 -8.79
N GLU A 132 16.36 -3.73 -9.22
CA GLU A 132 17.50 -3.49 -10.12
C GLU A 132 18.84 -3.82 -9.46
N TRP A 133 19.01 -3.49 -8.18
CA TRP A 133 20.19 -3.93 -7.41
C TRP A 133 20.28 -5.45 -7.34
N GLN A 134 19.16 -6.16 -7.08
CA GLN A 134 19.14 -7.62 -7.02
C GLN A 134 19.46 -8.29 -8.36
N LYS A 135 19.10 -7.67 -9.50
CA LYS A 135 19.32 -8.24 -10.82
C LYS A 135 20.73 -8.04 -11.34
N ASN A 136 21.30 -6.85 -11.12
CA ASN A 136 22.53 -6.45 -11.78
C ASN A 136 23.78 -6.58 -10.88
N GLU A 137 23.61 -6.73 -9.56
CA GLU A 137 24.68 -6.68 -8.53
C GLU A 137 25.62 -5.46 -8.62
N GLU A 138 25.27 -4.47 -9.45
CA GLU A 138 26.04 -3.25 -9.58
C GLU A 138 25.91 -2.39 -8.31
N LYS A 139 27.06 -2.00 -7.77
CA LYS A 139 27.16 -1.15 -6.57
C LYS A 139 26.40 0.18 -6.72
N THR A 140 26.25 0.68 -7.94
CA THR A 140 25.53 1.94 -8.22
C THR A 140 24.08 1.87 -7.75
N TYR A 141 23.35 0.79 -8.05
CA TYR A 141 21.95 0.63 -7.62
C TYR A 141 21.85 0.41 -6.10
N TYR A 142 22.84 -0.24 -5.49
CA TYR A 142 22.93 -0.35 -4.04
C TYR A 142 23.00 1.03 -3.38
N TYR A 143 23.90 1.92 -3.85
CA TYR A 143 24.04 3.26 -3.26
C TYR A 143 22.78 4.11 -3.44
N ILE A 144 22.14 4.04 -4.62
CA ILE A 144 20.87 4.74 -4.88
C ILE A 144 19.77 4.23 -3.95
N TYR A 145 19.62 2.91 -3.82
CA TYR A 145 18.63 2.32 -2.92
C TYR A 145 18.92 2.69 -1.47
N LYS A 146 20.19 2.60 -1.05
CA LYS A 146 20.65 2.96 0.29
C LYS A 146 20.26 4.39 0.67
N GLU A 147 20.54 5.34 -0.19
CA GLU A 147 20.23 6.76 0.06
C GLU A 147 18.72 7.00 0.24
N GLU A 148 17.87 6.30 -0.51
CA GLU A 148 16.41 6.40 -0.34
C GLU A 148 15.93 5.82 0.99
N ILE A 149 16.51 4.70 1.44
CA ILE A 149 16.19 4.11 2.74
C ILE A 149 16.63 5.02 3.88
N GLU A 150 17.79 5.66 3.77
CA GLU A 150 18.27 6.63 4.77
C GLU A 150 17.34 7.86 4.85
N LYS A 151 16.87 8.37 3.69
CA LYS A 151 15.87 9.44 3.65
C LYS A 151 14.55 9.02 4.30
N LEU A 152 14.09 7.79 4.08
CA LEU A 152 12.90 7.24 4.75
C LEU A 152 13.11 7.12 6.27
N ALA A 153 14.28 6.65 6.70
CA ALA A 153 14.62 6.53 8.11
C ALA A 153 14.59 7.89 8.82
N LEU A 154 15.07 8.97 8.18
CA LEU A 154 14.95 10.32 8.72
C LEU A 154 13.50 10.76 8.90
N LYS A 155 12.62 10.52 7.92
CA LYS A 155 11.19 10.85 8.04
C LYS A 155 10.53 10.12 9.21
N VAL A 156 10.83 8.83 9.35
CA VAL A 156 10.33 8.00 10.46
C VAL A 156 10.88 8.47 11.80
N LYS A 157 12.16 8.82 11.86
CA LYS A 157 12.78 9.42 13.06
C LYS A 157 12.06 10.70 13.48
N HIS A 158 11.62 11.52 12.52
CA HIS A 158 10.89 12.77 12.77
C HIS A 158 9.38 12.60 12.95
N GLY A 159 8.88 11.36 12.98
CA GLY A 159 7.51 11.06 13.36
C GLY A 159 6.62 10.59 12.23
N GLU A 160 7.09 10.53 10.98
CA GLU A 160 6.27 10.06 9.85
C GLU A 160 6.35 8.53 9.68
N PRO A 161 5.29 7.76 9.97
CA PRO A 161 5.33 6.30 9.82
C PRO A 161 5.54 5.85 8.36
N LEU A 162 6.08 4.64 8.18
CA LEU A 162 6.19 4.00 6.88
C LEU A 162 4.81 3.75 6.26
N LYS A 163 4.63 4.24 5.03
CA LYS A 163 3.48 3.92 4.17
C LYS A 163 3.54 2.48 3.70
N GLY A 164 2.43 1.98 3.19
CA GLY A 164 2.29 0.59 2.76
C GLY A 164 1.99 -0.35 3.93
N TYR A 165 2.09 -1.64 3.70
CA TYR A 165 1.73 -2.67 4.66
C TYR A 165 2.79 -3.78 4.66
N CYS A 166 3.00 -4.36 5.83
CA CYS A 166 3.67 -5.63 6.02
C CYS A 166 2.82 -6.53 6.92
N GLU A 167 3.09 -7.83 6.91
CA GLU A 167 2.32 -8.81 7.68
C GLU A 167 2.40 -8.63 9.20
N LEU A 168 3.44 -7.95 9.69
CA LEU A 168 3.60 -7.57 11.10
C LEU A 168 2.91 -6.25 11.45
N CYS A 169 2.27 -5.59 10.48
CA CYS A 169 1.54 -4.37 10.77
C CYS A 169 0.46 -4.63 11.81
N PRO A 170 0.43 -3.85 12.90
CA PRO A 170 -0.60 -3.99 13.91
C PRO A 170 -1.96 -3.76 13.27
N ARG A 171 -2.84 -4.75 13.39
CA ARG A 171 -4.24 -4.65 12.98
C ARG A 171 -4.98 -3.84 14.05
N VAL A 172 -4.85 -2.52 13.98
CA VAL A 172 -5.60 -1.62 14.86
C VAL A 172 -7.07 -1.72 14.49
N GLU A 173 -7.85 -2.42 15.32
CA GLU A 173 -9.30 -2.47 15.19
C GLU A 173 -9.88 -1.18 15.75
N ILE A 174 -10.22 -0.25 14.85
CA ILE A 174 -10.83 1.02 15.22
C ILE A 174 -12.25 0.74 15.72
N LYS A 175 -12.43 0.71 17.05
CA LYS A 175 -13.76 0.88 17.61
C LYS A 175 -14.18 2.32 17.33
N LYS A 176 -15.18 2.50 16.45
CA LYS A 176 -15.94 3.75 16.43
C LYS A 176 -16.36 4.03 17.87
N LEU A 177 -15.94 5.16 18.42
CA LEU A 177 -16.66 5.76 19.52
C LEU A 177 -18.07 6.01 19.00
N ALA A 178 -18.95 5.04 19.22
CA ALA A 178 -20.37 5.32 19.22
C ALA A 178 -20.54 6.36 20.31
N GLU A 179 -20.77 7.61 19.90
CA GLU A 179 -21.24 8.63 20.81
C GLU A 179 -22.48 8.06 21.49
N HIS A 180 -22.32 7.66 22.76
CA HIS A 180 -23.41 7.64 23.71
C HIS A 180 -23.97 9.07 23.76
N ARG A 181 -24.90 9.36 22.87
CA ARG A 181 -25.93 10.36 23.12
C ARG A 181 -27.06 9.64 23.85
N GLU A 182 -26.79 9.29 25.11
CA GLU A 182 -27.84 9.14 26.10
C GLU A 182 -27.82 10.40 26.95
N SER A 183 -28.79 11.29 26.70
CA SER A 183 -29.57 12.08 27.67
C SER A 183 -30.49 13.01 26.90
#